data_AF-A0A150LMK4-F1
#
_entry.id   AF-A0A150LMK4-F1
#
_cell.length_a   1.000
_cell.length_b   1.000
_cell.length_c   1.000
_cell.angle_alpha   90.00
_cell.angle_beta   90.00
_cell.angle_gamma   90.00
#
_symmetry.space_group_name_H-M   'P 1'
#
loop_
_entity.id
_entity.type
_entity.pdbx_description
1 polymer ?
#
loop_
_entity_poly.entity_id
_entity_poly.type
_entity_poly.pdbx_seq_one_letter_code
_entity_poly.pdbx_strand_id
1 'polypeptide(L)' 'MLTELRKRNIIVTALHNHWLFEQPRAMYMHFESIEPPLEFARKIREAFRVLKY' A
#
# COMPACT_ATOMS: atom_id res chain seq x y z
N MET A 1 7.72 -0.60 -0.26
CA MET A 1 6.29 -0.24 -0.16
C MET A 1 5.79 -0.17 1.29
N LEU A 2 5.70 -1.28 2.04
CA LEU A 2 5.25 -1.28 3.45
C LEU A 2 5.96 -0.24 4.33
N THR A 3 7.29 -0.20 4.29
CA THR A 3 8.09 0.78 5.04
C THR A 3 7.76 2.23 4.63
N GLU A 4 7.48 2.46 3.35
CA GLU A 4 7.18 3.81 2.85
C GLU A 4 5.79 4.29 3.26
N LEU A 5 4.80 3.40 3.32
CA LEU A 5 3.48 3.71 3.89
C LEU A 5 3.61 4.06 5.37
N ARG A 6 4.33 3.25 6.16
CA ARG A 6 4.51 3.48 7.60
C ARG A 6 5.22 4.81 7.91
N LYS A 7 6.27 5.16 7.15
CA LYS A 7 6.97 6.46 7.28
C LYS A 7 6.06 7.67 7.10
N ARG A 8 4.92 7.50 6.41
CA ARG A 8 3.95 8.56 6.11
C ARG A 8 2.71 8.51 7.02
N ASN A 9 2.79 7.74 8.11
CA ASN A 9 1.70 7.48 9.05
C ASN A 9 0.44 6.89 8.39
N ILE A 10 0.64 6.04 7.37
CA ILE A 10 -0.44 5.28 6.73
C ILE A 10 -0.50 3.90 7.38
N ILE A 11 -1.68 3.53 7.88
CA ILE A 11 -1.93 2.26 8.56
C ILE A 11 -2.10 1.18 7.50
N VAL A 12 -1.33 0.09 7.61
CA VAL A 12 -1.54 -1.11 6.79
C VAL A 12 -2.42 -2.07 7.58
N THR A 13 -3.65 -2.26 7.11
CA THR A 13 -4.69 -3.02 7.84
C THR A 13 -4.66 -4.50 7.50
N ALA A 14 -4.26 -4.88 6.28
CA ALA A 14 -4.14 -6.28 5.89
C ALA A 14 -3.12 -6.51 4.76
N LEU A 15 -2.57 -7.72 4.72
CA LEU A 15 -1.78 -8.26 3.62
C LEU A 15 -2.18 -9.72 3.40
N HIS A 16 -2.78 -10.04 2.27
CA HIS A 16 -3.29 -11.38 1.99
C HIS A 16 -3.37 -11.69 0.50
N ASN A 17 -3.72 -12.93 0.18
CA ASN A 17 -3.92 -13.44 -1.16
C ASN A 17 -5.39 -13.84 -1.36
N HIS A 18 -5.92 -13.76 -2.58
CA HIS A 18 -7.32 -14.08 -2.90
C HIS A 18 -7.52 -15.39 -3.64
N TRP A 19 -6.46 -16.06 -4.09
CA TRP A 19 -6.54 -17.17 -5.03
C TRP A 19 -5.78 -18.40 -4.54
N LEU A 20 -6.45 -19.55 -4.54
CA LEU A 20 -5.77 -20.82 -4.28
C LEU A 20 -4.94 -21.21 -5.51
N PHE A 21 -3.68 -21.57 -5.27
CA PHE A 21 -2.73 -22.15 -6.24
C PHE A 21 -2.32 -21.28 -7.44
N GLU A 22 -2.56 -19.97 -7.42
CA GLU A 22 -2.09 -19.11 -8.52
C GLU A 22 -0.55 -19.07 -8.62
N GLN A 23 -0.06 -18.89 -9.86
CA GLN A 23 1.35 -18.69 -10.15
C GLN A 23 1.54 -17.63 -11.24
N PRO A 24 2.30 -16.55 -10.99
CA PRO A 24 2.94 -16.19 -9.73
C PRO A 24 1.92 -15.80 -8.64
N ARG A 25 2.31 -15.89 -7.36
CA ARG A 25 1.46 -15.47 -6.24
C ARG A 25 1.39 -13.95 -6.16
N ALA A 26 0.24 -13.37 -6.48
CA ALA A 26 -0.16 -12.01 -6.19
C ALA A 26 -0.49 -11.82 -4.70
N MET A 27 -0.05 -10.70 -4.13
CA MET A 27 -0.39 -10.32 -2.75
C MET A 27 -1.08 -8.96 -2.77
N TYR A 28 -2.19 -8.85 -2.06
CA TYR A 28 -3.02 -7.66 -1.94
C TYR A 28 -2.76 -7.01 -0.59
N MET A 29 -2.58 -5.69 -0.59
CA MET A 29 -2.35 -4.89 0.60
C MET A 29 -3.46 -3.87 0.77
N HIS A 30 -4.06 -3.84 1.94
CA HIS A 30 -5.06 -2.84 2.34
C HIS A 30 -4.40 -1.84 3.28
N PHE A 31 -4.65 -0.54 3.06
CA PHE A 31 -4.10 0.52 3.89
C PHE A 31 -5.02 1.75 3.91
N GLU A 32 -4.96 2.52 4.98
CA GLU A 32 -5.84 3.67 5.22
C GLU A 32 -5.16 4.76 6.05
N SER A 33 -5.73 5.95 6.01
CA SER A 33 -5.51 7.03 6.97
C SER A 33 -6.73 7.96 7.00
N ILE A 34 -6.87 8.73 8.07
CA ILE A 34 -7.92 9.75 8.21
C ILE A 34 -7.28 11.12 8.04
N GLU A 35 -7.46 11.73 6.87
CA GLU A 35 -6.90 13.03 6.50
C GLU A 35 -7.61 13.61 5.27
N PRO A 36 -7.35 14.89 4.89
CA PRO A 36 -7.87 15.44 3.64
C PRO A 36 -7.48 14.58 2.42
N PRO A 37 -8.40 14.31 1.48
CA PRO A 37 -8.17 13.36 0.39
C PRO A 37 -6.94 13.65 -0.48
N LEU A 38 -6.61 14.94 -0.69
CA LEU A 38 -5.43 15.33 -1.48
C LEU A 38 -4.11 15.04 -0.75
N GLU A 39 -4.07 15.15 0.58
CA GLU A 39 -2.89 14.79 1.36
C GLU A 39 -2.66 13.28 1.35
N PHE A 40 -3.72 12.50 1.49
CA PHE A 40 -3.67 11.05 1.32
C PHE A 40 -3.11 10.69 -0.06
N ALA A 41 -3.68 11.24 -1.13
CA ALA A 41 -3.25 10.96 -2.50
C ALA A 41 -1.77 11.31 -2.73
N ARG A 42 -1.31 12.45 -2.21
CA ARG A 42 0.10 12.88 -2.30
C ARG A 42 1.03 11.93 -1.56
N LYS A 43 0.69 11.52 -0.34
CA LYS A 43 1.49 10.55 0.43
C LYS A 43 1.59 9.20 -0.28
N ILE A 44 0.48 8.70 -0.82
CA ILE A 44 0.44 7.45 -1.59
C ILE A 44 1.32 7.55 -2.83
N ARG A 45 1.19 8.63 -3.61
CA ARG A 45 2.06 8.87 -4.77
C ARG A 45 3.54 8.80 -4.39
N GLU A 46 3.96 9.49 -3.32
CA GLU A 46 5.35 9.46 -2.88
C GLU A 46 5.78 8.07 -2.36
N ALA A 47 4.90 7.33 -1.68
CA ALA A 47 5.20 5.97 -1.23
C ALA A 47 5.41 5.00 -2.40
N PHE A 48 4.70 5.19 -3.51
CA PHE A 48 4.78 4.34 -4.70
C PHE A 48 6.08 4.54 -5.50
N ARG A 49 6.83 5.63 -5.28
CA ARG A 49 8.08 5.92 -6.03
C ARG A 49 9.19 4.89 -5.83
N VAL A 50 9.12 4.06 -4.78
CA VAL A 50 10.08 2.97 -4.56
C VAL A 50 9.80 1.74 -5.42
N LEU A 51 8.63 1.67 -6.05
CA LEU A 51 8.33 0.64 -7.03
C LEU A 51 9.11 0.97 -8.30
N LYS A 52 9.96 0.03 -8.72
CA LYS A 52 10.72 0.16 -9.95
C LYS A 52 9.83 -0.30 -11.09
N TYR A 53 9.36 0.67 -11.88
CA TYR A 53 8.88 0.45 -13.24
C TYR A 53 9.60 1.48 -14.11
#